data_AF-A0A1I0XLA5-F1
#
_entry.id   AF-A0A1I0XLA5-F1
#
_cell.length_a   1.000
_cell.length_b   1.000
_cell.length_c   1.000
_cell.angle_alpha   90.00
_cell.angle_beta   90.00
_cell.angle_gamma   90.00
#
_symmetry.space_group_name_H-M   'P 1'
#
loop_
_entity.id
_entity.type
_entity.pdbx_description
1 polymer ?
#
loop_
_entity_poly.entity_id
_entity_poly.type
_entity_poly.pdbx_seq_one_letter_code
_entity_poly.pdbx_strand_id
1 'polypeptide(L)'
;MVKTSLKHSILRMICDSICVFLRNKKNVSVLINKRLLIKNLLAHNDECSFYDKKRQLNLHSREGKGKFLKHICALSNSNPTNNSYIVVGVEDSDNEIVGDDFFDDSRIQNLVNAFLENPPKIQYENVPFPNLPKDKVVGLVTIKPNNKVSFFKKGIHTIVANSTFKRVGSNTVPTEDKISFSKQNTEAVISIENNSRNSIGYTLEGVLDFINIRHKDMFSDYKVFKELFVVCWSGNKKKVKNETYFSRVDIELINEQIKLFYSAQDEVSIEYDDKHFAITEYISLGLNDKTSYYPLEKVTITFFDNGYYKIENKMLFEPPEFNKKMLYHIYNANLSLISKIEKGFILTERDNKDLENLPSTLMICHLNGFDEAKQKLIDAKHLLKPYPQIYLSFKEALRVLRKMKYDNEPRV
;
A
#
# COMPACT_ATOMS: atom_id res chain seq x y z
N MET A 1 37.32 44.58 -0.42
CA MET A 1 35.90 45.02 -0.40
C MET A 1 34.95 44.19 -1.27
N VAL A 2 35.38 43.46 -2.31
CA VAL A 2 34.48 42.76 -3.25
C VAL A 2 33.90 41.43 -2.70
N LYS A 3 34.65 40.68 -1.87
CA LYS A 3 34.21 39.37 -1.34
C LYS A 3 33.04 39.45 -0.34
N THR A 4 32.87 40.56 0.37
CA THR A 4 31.81 40.73 1.37
C THR A 4 30.45 41.05 0.73
N SER A 5 30.44 41.75 -0.41
CA SER A 5 29.23 42.09 -1.17
C SER A 5 28.58 40.86 -1.80
N LEU A 6 29.39 39.96 -2.38
CA LEU A 6 28.88 38.72 -3.01
C LEU A 6 28.21 37.79 -1.99
N LYS A 7 28.79 37.68 -0.79
CA LYS A 7 28.24 36.85 0.29
C LYS A 7 26.88 37.36 0.80
N HIS A 8 26.71 38.69 0.84
CA HIS A 8 25.45 39.33 1.23
C HIS A 8 24.36 39.18 0.15
N SER A 9 24.74 39.27 -1.13
CA SER A 9 23.83 39.06 -2.25
C SER A 9 23.32 37.61 -2.32
N ILE A 10 24.20 36.63 -2.12
CA ILE A 10 23.83 35.20 -2.09
C ILE A 10 22.92 34.90 -0.89
N LEU A 11 23.23 35.45 0.29
CA LEU A 11 22.40 35.25 1.48
C LEU A 11 21.00 35.88 1.33
N ARG A 12 20.89 37.04 0.67
CA ARG A 12 19.60 37.65 0.31
C ARG A 12 18.81 36.79 -0.67
N MET A 13 19.47 36.27 -1.71
CA MET A 13 18.82 35.42 -2.71
C MET A 13 18.33 34.09 -2.11
N ILE A 14 19.08 33.52 -1.16
CA ILE A 14 18.68 32.33 -0.40
C ILE A 14 17.51 32.67 0.53
N CYS A 15 17.56 33.77 1.26
CA CYS A 15 16.45 34.21 2.12
C CYS A 15 15.19 34.51 1.32
N ASP A 16 15.29 35.16 0.16
CA ASP A 16 14.14 35.46 -0.71
C ASP A 16 13.57 34.17 -1.31
N SER A 17 14.42 33.21 -1.69
CA SER A 17 13.98 31.89 -2.17
C SER A 17 13.30 31.08 -1.07
N ILE A 18 13.84 31.09 0.16
CA ILE A 18 13.22 30.46 1.33
C ILE A 18 11.92 31.18 1.72
N CYS A 19 11.85 32.50 1.60
CA CYS A 19 10.65 33.28 1.91
C CYS A 19 9.56 33.07 0.85
N VAL A 20 9.91 32.88 -0.42
CA VAL A 20 8.98 32.44 -1.49
C VAL A 20 8.52 31.01 -1.24
N PHE A 21 9.42 30.09 -0.85
CA PHE A 21 9.08 28.71 -0.51
C PHE A 21 8.16 28.62 0.72
N LEU A 22 8.39 29.46 1.74
CA LEU A 22 7.54 29.56 2.93
C LEU A 22 6.23 30.30 2.65
N ARG A 23 6.18 31.26 1.72
CA ARG A 23 4.94 31.93 1.28
C ARG A 23 4.03 31.03 0.43
N ASN A 24 4.59 30.00 -0.23
CA ASN A 24 3.82 28.99 -0.97
C ASN A 24 3.21 27.90 -0.08
N LYS A 25 3.44 27.91 1.25
CA LYS A 25 2.62 27.15 2.22
C LYS A 25 1.23 27.78 2.46
N LYS A 26 0.68 28.52 1.49
CA LYS A 26 -0.71 28.97 1.52
C LYS A 26 -1.61 27.86 0.99
N ASN A 27 -2.43 27.30 1.89
CA ASN A 27 -3.60 26.47 1.62
C ASN A 27 -3.46 25.60 0.37
N VAL A 28 -2.66 24.55 0.46
CA VAL A 28 -2.85 23.41 -0.42
C VAL A 28 -4.23 22.88 -0.06
N SER A 29 -5.24 23.22 -0.86
CA SER A 29 -6.50 22.49 -0.85
C SER A 29 -6.11 21.07 -1.25
N VAL A 30 -5.94 20.20 -0.27
CA VAL A 30 -5.42 18.86 -0.50
C VAL A 30 -6.41 18.15 -1.41
N LEU A 31 -5.99 17.89 -2.64
CA LEU A 31 -6.83 17.35 -3.69
C LEU A 31 -7.17 15.90 -3.34
N ILE A 32 -8.44 15.65 -3.02
CA ILE A 32 -8.94 14.30 -2.74
C ILE A 32 -9.18 13.60 -4.07
N ASN A 33 -8.63 12.39 -4.23
CA ASN A 33 -8.93 11.55 -5.37
C ASN A 33 -10.36 11.03 -5.26
N LYS A 34 -11.25 11.49 -6.15
CA LYS A 34 -12.69 11.24 -6.06
C LYS A 34 -13.06 9.78 -6.32
N ARG A 35 -12.36 9.10 -7.22
CA ARG A 35 -12.55 7.65 -7.44
C ARG A 35 -12.19 6.87 -6.19
N LEU A 36 -11.06 7.21 -5.56
CA LEU A 36 -10.61 6.56 -4.33
C LEU A 36 -11.55 6.86 -3.15
N LEU A 37 -12.05 8.10 -3.05
CA LEU A 37 -13.07 8.48 -2.06
C LEU A 37 -14.34 7.64 -2.22
N ILE A 38 -14.85 7.51 -3.45
CA ILE A 38 -16.02 6.67 -3.72
C ILE A 38 -15.75 5.21 -3.34
N LYS A 39 -14.59 4.65 -3.71
CA LYS A 39 -14.21 3.28 -3.33
C LYS A 39 -14.13 3.11 -1.81
N ASN A 40 -13.51 4.05 -1.10
CA ASN A 40 -13.39 4.00 0.37
C ASN A 40 -14.76 4.14 1.06
N LEU A 41 -15.65 4.98 0.52
CA LEU A 41 -17.03 5.11 1.03
C LEU A 41 -17.82 3.80 0.86
N LEU A 42 -17.67 3.13 -0.30
CA LEU A 42 -18.32 1.85 -0.62
C LEU A 42 -17.73 0.65 0.12
N ALA A 43 -16.41 0.62 0.34
CA ALA A 43 -15.71 -0.52 0.93
C ALA A 43 -15.90 -0.64 2.45
N HIS A 44 -16.14 0.49 3.13
CA HIS A 44 -16.11 0.54 4.58
C HIS A 44 -17.46 0.79 5.25
N ASN A 45 -18.58 0.90 4.51
CA ASN A 45 -19.86 1.29 5.10
C ASN A 45 -21.10 0.66 4.41
N ASP A 46 -22.02 0.12 5.21
CA ASP A 46 -23.45 0.22 4.90
C ASP A 46 -23.92 1.68 5.12
N GLU A 47 -25.03 2.10 4.50
CA GLU A 47 -25.53 3.49 4.63
C GLU A 47 -25.55 3.97 6.09
N CYS A 48 -25.04 5.17 6.35
CA CYS A 48 -24.85 5.66 7.70
C CYS A 48 -25.26 7.13 7.86
N SER A 49 -24.88 7.73 8.99
CA SER A 49 -25.33 9.07 9.37
C SER A 49 -24.67 10.20 8.56
N PHE A 50 -23.57 9.93 7.84
CA PHE A 50 -22.88 10.90 6.97
C PHE A 50 -22.79 10.46 5.51
N TYR A 51 -23.22 9.23 5.18
CA TYR A 51 -23.08 8.63 3.86
C TYR A 51 -24.37 7.92 3.43
N ASP A 52 -24.74 8.08 2.17
CA ASP A 52 -25.91 7.49 1.54
C ASP A 52 -25.53 7.04 0.12
N LYS A 53 -26.15 5.96 -0.39
CA LYS A 53 -25.96 5.53 -1.77
C LYS A 53 -27.31 5.47 -2.48
N LYS A 54 -27.32 5.72 -3.78
CA LYS A 54 -28.54 5.69 -4.59
C LYS A 54 -28.24 5.12 -5.97
N ARG A 55 -29.15 4.30 -6.47
CA ARG A 55 -29.06 3.77 -7.83
C ARG A 55 -29.07 4.86 -8.90
N GLN A 56 -29.99 5.81 -8.79
CA GLN A 56 -30.17 6.90 -9.76
C GLN A 56 -30.73 8.16 -9.10
N LEU A 57 -30.32 9.33 -9.61
CA LEU A 57 -30.83 10.63 -9.16
C LEU A 57 -32.02 11.12 -10.00
N ASN A 58 -33.23 10.93 -9.47
CA ASN A 58 -34.46 11.36 -10.16
C ASN A 58 -34.78 12.85 -9.93
N LEU A 59 -34.12 13.78 -10.63
CA LEU A 59 -34.40 15.22 -10.50
C LEU A 59 -35.46 15.77 -11.47
N HIS A 60 -36.07 14.95 -12.31
CA HIS A 60 -37.08 15.41 -13.27
C HIS A 60 -38.49 15.53 -12.68
N SER A 61 -38.83 14.69 -11.71
CA SER A 61 -40.15 14.68 -11.07
C SER A 61 -40.17 15.51 -9.77
N ARG A 62 -41.35 16.03 -9.40
CA ARG A 62 -41.53 16.76 -8.14
C ARG A 62 -41.27 15.86 -6.92
N GLU A 63 -41.61 14.59 -7.03
CA GLU A 63 -41.35 13.57 -6.00
C GLU A 63 -39.84 13.36 -5.81
N GLY A 64 -39.10 13.09 -6.88
CA GLY A 64 -37.67 12.79 -6.80
C GLY A 64 -36.85 13.98 -6.31
N LYS A 65 -37.19 15.21 -6.75
CA LYS A 65 -36.64 16.45 -6.17
C LYS A 65 -36.91 16.54 -4.66
N GLY A 66 -38.13 16.21 -4.23
CA GLY A 66 -38.49 16.21 -2.81
C GLY A 66 -37.69 15.20 -1.98
N LYS A 67 -37.56 13.96 -2.47
CA LYS A 67 -36.74 12.92 -1.82
C LYS A 67 -35.28 13.35 -1.70
N PHE A 68 -34.68 13.85 -2.79
CA PHE A 68 -33.30 14.32 -2.78
C PHE A 68 -33.09 15.46 -1.77
N LEU A 69 -33.94 16.49 -1.80
CA LEU A 69 -33.86 17.62 -0.86
C LEU A 69 -34.00 17.16 0.60
N LYS A 70 -34.85 16.15 0.85
CA LYS A 70 -35.01 15.56 2.20
C LYS A 70 -33.71 14.93 2.69
N HIS A 71 -32.99 14.19 1.83
CA HIS A 71 -31.70 13.61 2.18
C HIS A 71 -30.63 14.69 2.42
N ILE A 72 -30.54 15.71 1.56
CA ILE A 72 -29.59 16.82 1.74
C ILE A 72 -29.80 17.53 3.07
N CYS A 73 -31.06 17.87 3.39
CA CYS A 73 -31.44 18.53 4.64
C CYS A 73 -31.02 17.68 5.86
N ALA A 74 -31.35 16.39 5.84
CA ALA A 74 -31.04 15.48 6.94
C ALA A 74 -29.55 15.26 7.15
N LEU A 75 -28.79 15.03 6.08
CA LEU A 75 -27.34 14.79 6.14
C LEU A 75 -26.60 16.04 6.62
N SER A 76 -26.97 17.22 6.11
CA SER A 76 -26.39 18.50 6.56
C SER A 76 -26.63 18.72 8.05
N ASN A 77 -27.85 18.52 8.51
CA ASN A 77 -28.22 18.79 9.90
C ASN A 77 -27.57 17.81 10.89
N SER A 78 -27.33 16.56 10.49
CA SER A 78 -26.64 15.57 11.32
C SER A 78 -25.12 15.72 11.34
N ASN A 79 -24.53 16.50 10.41
CA ASN A 79 -23.08 16.61 10.23
C ASN A 79 -22.64 18.09 10.12
N PRO A 80 -22.78 18.90 11.19
CA PRO A 80 -22.45 20.31 11.15
C PRO A 80 -20.94 20.59 11.06
N THR A 81 -20.07 19.61 11.34
CA THR A 81 -18.61 19.79 11.41
C THR A 81 -17.80 19.01 10.38
N ASN A 82 -18.43 18.12 9.62
CA ASN A 82 -17.77 17.27 8.63
C ASN A 82 -18.55 17.25 7.31
N ASN A 83 -17.91 16.82 6.23
CA ASN A 83 -18.61 16.60 4.97
C ASN A 83 -19.54 15.39 5.10
N SER A 84 -20.62 15.39 4.32
CA SER A 84 -21.46 14.22 4.07
C SER A 84 -21.49 13.88 2.59
N TYR A 85 -21.77 12.63 2.27
CA TYR A 85 -21.62 12.11 0.92
C TYR A 85 -22.87 11.38 0.45
N ILE A 86 -23.26 11.59 -0.81
CA ILE A 86 -24.21 10.71 -1.51
C ILE A 86 -23.50 10.19 -2.76
N VAL A 87 -23.40 8.87 -2.90
CA VAL A 87 -22.86 8.23 -4.09
C VAL A 87 -24.02 7.73 -4.96
N VAL A 88 -24.04 8.15 -6.22
CA VAL A 88 -25.11 7.88 -7.18
C VAL A 88 -24.58 7.00 -8.32
N GLY A 89 -25.36 6.00 -8.73
CA GLY A 89 -24.96 5.03 -9.75
C GLY A 89 -24.43 3.73 -9.17
N VAL A 90 -24.90 3.36 -7.97
CA VAL A 90 -24.50 2.14 -7.25
C VAL A 90 -25.75 1.37 -6.82
N GLU A 91 -25.74 0.05 -6.99
CA GLU A 91 -26.83 -0.83 -6.54
C GLU A 91 -26.85 -1.02 -5.02
N ASP A 92 -28.06 -1.14 -4.47
CA ASP A 92 -28.25 -1.19 -3.01
C ASP A 92 -27.82 -2.54 -2.41
N SER A 93 -27.92 -3.66 -3.15
CA SER A 93 -27.62 -5.01 -2.62
C SER A 93 -26.13 -5.31 -2.49
N ASP A 94 -25.35 -5.05 -3.55
CA ASP A 94 -23.99 -5.60 -3.67
C ASP A 94 -22.90 -4.54 -3.85
N ASN A 95 -23.23 -3.25 -3.65
CA ASN A 95 -22.33 -2.10 -3.90
C ASN A 95 -21.76 -2.07 -5.33
N GLU A 96 -22.42 -2.72 -6.28
CA GLU A 96 -22.00 -2.76 -7.68
C GLU A 96 -22.18 -1.39 -8.33
N ILE A 97 -21.13 -0.90 -9.00
CA ILE A 97 -21.14 0.38 -9.70
C ILE A 97 -21.76 0.18 -11.08
N VAL A 98 -22.99 0.67 -11.27
CA VAL A 98 -23.76 0.56 -12.52
C VAL A 98 -23.74 1.85 -13.35
N GLY A 99 -23.37 2.98 -12.72
CA GLY A 99 -23.34 4.31 -13.31
C GLY A 99 -24.71 4.94 -13.52
N ASP A 100 -24.74 6.27 -13.52
CA ASP A 100 -25.90 7.13 -13.75
C ASP A 100 -25.60 8.15 -14.87
N ASP A 101 -26.62 8.89 -15.27
CA ASP A 101 -26.55 9.97 -16.24
C ASP A 101 -25.76 11.18 -15.71
N PHE A 102 -25.24 12.00 -16.62
CA PHE A 102 -24.53 13.22 -16.29
C PHE A 102 -25.47 14.31 -15.77
N PHE A 103 -25.10 14.96 -14.65
CA PHE A 103 -25.82 16.13 -14.13
C PHE A 103 -24.93 17.37 -14.01
N ASP A 104 -25.54 18.54 -14.21
CA ASP A 104 -24.92 19.85 -14.02
C ASP A 104 -25.06 20.30 -12.56
N ASP A 105 -23.92 20.48 -11.89
CA ASP A 105 -23.81 20.92 -10.48
C ASP A 105 -24.60 22.20 -10.19
N SER A 106 -24.60 23.16 -11.13
CA SER A 106 -25.29 24.44 -10.95
C SER A 106 -26.80 24.27 -10.75
N ARG A 107 -27.41 23.29 -11.44
CA ARG A 107 -28.84 23.00 -11.32
C ARG A 107 -29.18 22.41 -9.95
N ILE A 108 -28.27 21.62 -9.38
CA ILE A 108 -28.46 20.95 -8.09
C ILE A 108 -28.35 21.98 -6.95
N GLN A 109 -27.31 22.82 -6.93
CA GLN A 109 -27.19 23.87 -5.92
C GLN A 109 -28.36 24.87 -5.98
N ASN A 110 -28.81 25.24 -7.18
CA ASN A 110 -29.98 26.12 -7.36
C ASN A 110 -31.27 25.47 -6.82
N LEU A 111 -31.45 24.17 -7.03
CA LEU A 111 -32.59 23.43 -6.48
C LEU A 111 -32.58 23.46 -4.96
N VAL A 112 -31.44 23.22 -4.31
CA VAL A 112 -31.30 23.28 -2.85
C VAL A 112 -31.61 24.68 -2.32
N ASN A 113 -31.04 25.72 -2.95
CA ASN A 113 -31.25 27.11 -2.56
C ASN A 113 -32.71 27.56 -2.71
N ALA A 114 -33.45 27.02 -3.67
CA ALA A 114 -34.84 27.39 -3.91
C ALA A 114 -35.81 26.90 -2.82
N PHE A 115 -35.52 25.74 -2.19
CA PHE A 115 -36.43 25.06 -1.28
C PHE A 115 -36.00 25.06 0.18
N LEU A 116 -34.70 25.22 0.47
CA LEU A 116 -34.19 25.25 1.84
C LEU A 116 -33.87 26.68 2.31
N GLU A 117 -34.09 26.90 3.59
CA GLU A 117 -33.51 28.00 4.36
C GLU A 117 -32.19 27.53 4.98
N ASN A 118 -31.21 28.43 5.10
CA ASN A 118 -29.82 28.08 5.45
C ASN A 118 -29.25 26.90 4.64
N PRO A 119 -29.37 26.86 3.30
CA PRO A 119 -28.97 25.70 2.52
C PRO A 119 -27.48 25.38 2.71
N PRO A 120 -27.09 24.09 2.83
CA PRO A 120 -25.69 23.72 2.78
C PRO A 120 -25.11 24.01 1.39
N LYS A 121 -23.79 24.24 1.36
CA LYS A 121 -23.06 24.22 0.09
C LYS A 121 -22.92 22.77 -0.33
N ILE A 122 -23.36 22.47 -1.54
CA ILE A 122 -23.23 21.16 -2.16
C ILE A 122 -22.35 21.27 -3.40
N GLN A 123 -21.64 20.19 -3.68
CA GLN A 123 -20.84 20.04 -4.88
C GLN A 123 -21.15 18.67 -5.47
N TYR A 124 -21.58 18.65 -6.72
CA TYR A 124 -21.81 17.46 -7.50
C TYR A 124 -20.67 17.26 -8.50
N GLU A 125 -20.07 16.08 -8.49
CA GLU A 125 -18.98 15.71 -9.38
C GLU A 125 -19.37 14.46 -10.18
N ASN A 126 -19.26 14.56 -11.51
CA ASN A 126 -19.41 13.43 -12.42
C ASN A 126 -18.07 12.69 -12.51
N VAL A 127 -17.95 11.55 -11.83
CA VAL A 127 -16.69 10.80 -11.74
C VAL A 127 -16.72 9.63 -12.73
N PRO A 128 -15.88 9.61 -13.78
CA PRO A 128 -15.81 8.50 -14.71
C PRO A 128 -15.15 7.28 -14.05
N PHE A 129 -15.66 6.07 -14.31
CA PHE A 129 -15.11 4.80 -13.83
C PHE A 129 -14.69 3.88 -15.00
N PRO A 130 -13.58 3.14 -14.90
CA PRO A 130 -13.03 2.36 -16.03
C PRO A 130 -13.96 1.28 -16.61
N ASN A 131 -14.82 0.70 -15.79
CA ASN A 131 -15.72 -0.39 -16.19
C ASN A 131 -17.12 0.10 -16.61
N LEU A 132 -17.34 1.42 -16.70
CA LEU A 132 -18.62 1.98 -17.13
C LEU A 132 -18.62 2.32 -18.62
N PRO A 133 -19.78 2.24 -19.28
CA PRO A 133 -20.00 2.82 -20.61
C PRO A 133 -19.56 4.29 -20.66
N LYS A 134 -19.10 4.76 -21.84
CA LYS A 134 -18.55 6.12 -22.02
C LYS A 134 -19.54 7.25 -21.70
N ASP A 135 -20.82 6.95 -21.74
CA ASP A 135 -21.95 7.85 -21.46
C ASP A 135 -22.41 7.81 -20.00
N LYS A 136 -21.84 6.93 -19.17
CA LYS A 136 -22.19 6.79 -17.76
C LYS A 136 -21.08 7.26 -16.82
N VAL A 137 -21.50 7.80 -15.69
CA VAL A 137 -20.63 8.30 -14.62
C VAL A 137 -21.14 7.90 -13.25
N VAL A 138 -20.28 7.94 -12.24
CA VAL A 138 -20.72 7.87 -10.85
C VAL A 138 -20.87 9.29 -10.33
N GLY A 139 -22.05 9.62 -9.83
CA GLY A 139 -22.32 10.92 -9.24
C GLY A 139 -21.83 10.97 -7.79
N LEU A 140 -20.95 11.91 -7.45
CA LEU A 140 -20.55 12.17 -6.07
C LEU A 140 -21.13 13.50 -5.62
N VAL A 141 -22.10 13.44 -4.69
CA VAL A 141 -22.62 14.62 -4.00
C VAL A 141 -21.82 14.82 -2.72
N THR A 142 -21.06 15.91 -2.62
CA THR A 142 -20.40 16.34 -1.38
C THR A 142 -21.22 17.45 -0.74
N ILE A 143 -21.72 17.22 0.46
CA ILE A 143 -22.45 18.21 1.27
C ILE A 143 -21.47 18.78 2.29
N LYS A 144 -21.18 20.08 2.20
CA LYS A 144 -20.25 20.76 3.10
C LYS A 144 -20.89 20.96 4.48
N PRO A 145 -20.07 20.97 5.55
CA PRO A 145 -20.54 21.26 6.89
C PRO A 145 -21.24 22.61 6.95
N ASN A 146 -22.36 22.65 7.67
CA ASN A 146 -23.17 23.83 7.84
C ASN A 146 -23.52 24.02 9.31
N ASN A 147 -23.11 25.16 9.88
CA ASN A 147 -23.28 25.45 11.30
C ASN A 147 -24.71 25.88 11.63
N LYS A 148 -25.54 26.14 10.62
CA LYS A 148 -26.95 26.52 10.78
C LYS A 148 -27.86 25.36 10.39
N VAL A 149 -28.93 25.19 11.13
CA VAL A 149 -29.96 24.20 10.83
C VAL A 149 -30.66 24.58 9.53
N SER A 150 -30.65 23.65 8.58
CA SER A 150 -31.36 23.72 7.31
C SER A 150 -32.78 23.21 7.46
N PHE A 151 -33.76 23.90 6.89
CA PHE A 151 -35.18 23.47 6.91
C PHE A 151 -35.89 23.91 5.63
N PHE A 152 -37.04 23.30 5.33
CA PHE A 152 -37.80 23.60 4.11
C PHE A 152 -38.54 24.93 4.23
N LYS A 153 -38.19 25.95 3.44
CA LYS A 153 -38.97 27.20 3.36
C LYS A 153 -40.18 27.09 2.43
N LYS A 154 -40.19 26.09 1.54
CA LYS A 154 -41.29 25.81 0.59
C LYS A 154 -41.60 24.32 0.61
N GLY A 155 -42.88 23.98 0.48
CA GLY A 155 -43.33 22.60 0.37
C GLY A 155 -43.04 22.00 -1.01
N ILE A 156 -42.72 20.71 -1.05
CA ILE A 156 -42.50 19.95 -2.28
C ILE A 156 -42.98 18.50 -2.12
N HIS A 157 -43.84 18.05 -3.06
CA HIS A 157 -44.48 16.75 -3.00
C HIS A 157 -45.21 16.54 -1.65
N THR A 158 -44.80 15.58 -0.83
CA THR A 158 -45.37 15.28 0.50
C THR A 158 -44.72 16.08 1.63
N ILE A 159 -43.68 16.86 1.35
CA ILE A 159 -42.96 17.63 2.36
C ILE A 159 -43.62 18.99 2.52
N VAL A 160 -44.07 19.30 3.74
CA VAL A 160 -44.68 20.58 4.09
C VAL A 160 -43.63 21.64 4.39
N ALA A 161 -43.98 22.92 4.21
CA ALA A 161 -43.10 24.02 4.59
C ALA A 161 -42.80 24.00 6.10
N ASN A 162 -41.66 24.56 6.48
CA ASN A 162 -41.05 24.56 7.81
C ASN A 162 -40.66 23.19 8.38
N SER A 163 -40.73 22.13 7.56
CA SER A 163 -40.24 20.80 7.96
C SER A 163 -38.72 20.80 8.12
N THR A 164 -38.25 20.13 9.17
CA THR A 164 -36.83 19.88 9.42
C THR A 164 -36.58 18.38 9.53
N PHE A 165 -35.44 17.90 9.03
CA PHE A 165 -35.08 16.49 9.06
C PHE A 165 -33.69 16.28 9.66
N LYS A 166 -33.49 15.13 10.29
CA LYS A 166 -32.18 14.64 10.77
C LYS A 166 -31.97 13.19 10.35
N ARG A 167 -30.70 12.80 10.19
CA ARG A 167 -30.25 11.44 9.88
C ARG A 167 -29.94 10.70 11.19
N VAL A 168 -30.52 9.51 11.38
CA VAL A 168 -30.24 8.60 12.50
C VAL A 168 -29.94 7.21 11.93
N GLY A 169 -28.68 6.77 12.03
CA GLY A 169 -28.20 5.62 11.27
C GLY A 169 -28.38 5.86 9.76
N SER A 170 -28.97 4.89 9.05
CA SER A 170 -29.35 4.99 7.64
C SER A 170 -30.71 5.68 7.39
N ASN A 171 -31.45 6.07 8.44
CA ASN A 171 -32.81 6.59 8.31
C ASN A 171 -32.88 8.12 8.38
N THR A 172 -33.82 8.70 7.64
CA THR A 172 -34.14 10.13 7.68
C THR A 172 -35.46 10.38 8.38
N VAL A 173 -35.41 11.08 9.51
CA VAL A 173 -36.54 11.28 10.43
C VAL A 173 -36.90 12.77 10.51
N PRO A 174 -38.19 13.16 10.43
CA PRO A 174 -38.62 14.52 10.73
C PRO A 174 -38.35 14.86 12.20
N THR A 175 -38.03 16.10 12.50
CA THR A 175 -37.74 16.52 13.88
C THR A 175 -38.27 17.93 14.11
N GLU A 176 -38.96 18.14 15.23
CA GLU A 176 -39.35 19.47 15.72
C GLU A 176 -38.38 19.96 16.81
N ASP A 177 -37.63 19.03 17.42
CA ASP A 177 -36.62 19.33 18.44
C ASP A 177 -35.44 20.15 17.90
N LYS A 178 -34.84 20.96 18.78
CA LYS A 178 -33.55 21.60 18.52
C LYS A 178 -32.50 20.52 18.21
N ILE A 179 -31.94 20.57 17.00
CA ILE A 179 -30.87 19.68 16.57
C ILE A 179 -29.62 20.02 17.39
N SER A 180 -29.16 19.07 18.18
CA SER A 180 -27.94 19.22 18.96
C SER A 180 -26.71 19.22 18.05
N PHE A 181 -25.73 20.03 18.41
CA PHE A 181 -24.46 20.06 17.69
C PHE A 181 -23.71 18.75 17.94
N SER A 182 -23.46 17.98 16.86
CA SER A 182 -22.78 16.69 16.91
C SER A 182 -21.41 16.77 16.22
N LYS A 183 -20.42 16.09 16.81
CA LYS A 183 -19.10 15.85 16.20
C LYS A 183 -18.83 14.37 15.93
N GLN A 184 -19.82 13.50 16.13
CA GLN A 184 -19.64 12.04 16.18
C GLN A 184 -18.92 11.46 14.95
N ASN A 185 -19.21 11.96 13.75
CA ASN A 185 -18.66 11.43 12.51
C ASN A 185 -17.36 12.11 12.06
N THR A 186 -16.89 13.12 12.80
CA THR A 186 -15.79 13.99 12.35
C THR A 186 -14.50 13.20 12.12
N GLU A 187 -14.13 12.35 13.07
CA GLU A 187 -12.90 11.55 12.98
C GLU A 187 -12.98 10.49 11.87
N ALA A 188 -14.12 9.80 11.75
CA ALA A 188 -14.35 8.80 10.70
C ALA A 188 -14.26 9.42 9.30
N VAL A 189 -14.92 10.56 9.09
CA VAL A 189 -14.91 11.26 7.80
C VAL A 189 -13.52 11.80 7.47
N ILE A 190 -12.81 12.38 8.45
CA ILE A 190 -11.42 12.82 8.24
C ILE A 190 -10.52 11.65 7.87
N SER A 191 -10.67 10.49 8.52
CA SER A 191 -9.91 9.28 8.20
C SER A 191 -10.17 8.82 6.77
N ILE A 192 -11.44 8.71 6.35
CA ILE A 192 -11.82 8.32 4.99
C ILE A 192 -11.29 9.33 3.97
N GLU A 193 -11.45 10.62 4.22
CA GLU A 193 -10.92 11.67 3.34
C GLU A 193 -9.40 11.60 3.23
N ASN A 194 -8.69 11.36 4.33
CA ASN A 194 -7.24 11.22 4.35
C ASN A 194 -6.78 10.00 3.56
N ASN A 195 -7.42 8.84 3.74
CA ASN A 195 -7.14 7.63 2.95
C ASN A 195 -7.50 7.80 1.46
N SER A 196 -8.27 8.83 1.14
CA SER A 196 -8.63 9.18 -0.24
C SER A 196 -7.70 10.25 -0.84
N ARG A 197 -6.71 10.73 -0.07
CA ARG A 197 -5.68 11.67 -0.52
C ARG A 197 -4.49 10.90 -1.10
N ASN A 198 -4.66 10.36 -2.30
CA ASN A 198 -3.51 10.04 -3.15
C ASN A 198 -3.11 11.31 -3.90
N SER A 199 -2.16 12.07 -3.37
CA SER A 199 -1.54 13.15 -4.14
C SER A 199 -0.71 12.49 -5.24
N ILE A 200 -1.18 12.56 -6.48
CA ILE A 200 -0.43 12.07 -7.63
C ILE A 200 0.97 12.70 -7.69
N GLY A 201 1.10 13.94 -7.20
CA GLY A 201 2.38 14.62 -7.02
C GLY A 201 3.31 13.85 -6.08
N TYR A 202 2.85 13.44 -4.89
CA TYR A 202 3.68 12.66 -3.96
C TYR A 202 4.02 11.27 -4.52
N THR A 203 3.10 10.63 -5.23
CA THR A 203 3.39 9.35 -5.89
C THR A 203 4.45 9.52 -6.98
N LEU A 204 4.34 10.54 -7.84
CA LEU A 204 5.32 10.82 -8.88
C LEU A 204 6.67 11.22 -8.29
N GLU A 205 6.69 12.08 -7.27
CA GLU A 205 7.90 12.43 -6.52
C GLU A 205 8.53 11.18 -5.89
N GLY A 206 7.73 10.28 -5.31
CA GLY A 206 8.21 9.02 -4.74
C GLY A 206 8.82 8.07 -5.78
N VAL A 207 8.21 7.95 -6.96
CA VAL A 207 8.76 7.18 -8.09
C VAL A 207 10.08 7.80 -8.58
N LEU A 208 10.10 9.13 -8.77
CA LEU A 208 11.29 9.83 -9.24
C LEU A 208 12.44 9.77 -8.22
N ASP A 209 12.13 9.87 -6.91
CA ASP A 209 13.10 9.70 -5.83
C ASP A 209 13.64 8.26 -5.78
N PHE A 210 12.76 7.25 -5.88
CA PHE A 210 13.15 5.84 -5.94
C PHE A 210 14.16 5.60 -7.07
N ILE A 211 13.82 6.03 -8.29
CA ILE A 211 14.62 5.76 -9.50
C ILE A 211 15.89 6.61 -9.55
N ASN A 212 15.77 7.92 -9.34
CA ASN A 212 16.86 8.87 -9.68
C ASN A 212 17.75 9.24 -8.49
N ILE A 213 17.30 9.04 -7.25
CA ILE A 213 18.04 9.44 -6.06
C ILE A 213 18.52 8.21 -5.30
N ARG A 214 17.60 7.34 -4.89
CA ARG A 214 17.92 6.17 -4.05
C ARG A 214 18.62 5.06 -4.82
N HIS A 215 18.18 4.80 -6.05
CA HIS A 215 18.65 3.68 -6.87
C HIS A 215 19.30 4.09 -8.20
N LYS A 216 19.90 5.29 -8.23
CA LYS A 216 20.45 5.92 -9.44
C LYS A 216 21.46 5.05 -10.23
N ASP A 217 22.19 4.17 -9.54
CA ASP A 217 23.27 3.35 -10.10
C ASP A 217 22.81 1.89 -10.38
N MET A 218 21.51 1.59 -10.26
CA MET A 218 20.94 0.26 -10.46
C MET A 218 19.82 0.29 -11.50
N PHE A 219 19.53 -0.86 -12.11
CA PHE A 219 18.35 -0.95 -12.96
C PHE A 219 17.12 -0.76 -12.09
N SER A 220 16.26 0.19 -12.45
CA SER A 220 15.01 0.46 -11.76
C SER A 220 13.86 0.51 -12.76
N ASP A 221 12.70 0.03 -12.34
CA ASP A 221 11.49 0.03 -13.16
C ASP A 221 10.23 0.08 -12.26
N TYR A 222 9.07 0.31 -12.86
CA TYR A 222 7.82 0.44 -12.14
C TYR A 222 6.63 -0.14 -12.89
N LYS A 223 5.57 -0.48 -12.15
CA LYS A 223 4.29 -0.88 -12.72
C LYS A 223 3.13 -0.34 -11.88
N VAL A 224 2.10 0.13 -12.59
CA VAL A 224 0.86 0.58 -12.00
C VAL A 224 -0.17 -0.56 -12.06
N PHE A 225 -0.75 -0.91 -10.91
CA PHE A 225 -1.80 -1.90 -10.76
C PHE A 225 -3.11 -1.20 -10.37
N LYS A 226 -4.20 -1.56 -11.07
CA LYS A 226 -5.58 -1.10 -10.79
C LYS A 226 -5.75 0.42 -10.69
N GLU A 227 -4.87 1.18 -11.36
CA GLU A 227 -4.76 2.65 -11.29
C GLU A 227 -4.50 3.23 -9.88
N LEU A 228 -4.19 2.38 -8.89
CA LEU A 228 -4.10 2.78 -7.48
C LEU A 228 -2.73 2.50 -6.86
N PHE A 229 -2.07 1.45 -7.32
CA PHE A 229 -0.86 0.93 -6.71
C PHE A 229 0.31 1.06 -7.67
N VAL A 230 1.36 1.76 -7.26
CA VAL A 230 2.60 1.90 -8.00
C VAL A 230 3.66 1.10 -7.28
N VAL A 231 4.03 -0.03 -7.88
CA VAL A 231 5.14 -0.85 -7.41
C VAL A 231 6.38 -0.42 -8.17
N CYS A 232 7.43 -0.04 -7.44
CA CYS A 232 8.76 0.21 -7.97
C CYS A 232 9.69 -0.92 -7.53
N TRP A 233 10.59 -1.32 -8.42
CA TRP A 233 11.67 -2.24 -8.06
C TRP A 233 12.99 -1.78 -8.65
N SER A 234 14.07 -2.10 -7.94
CA SER A 234 15.45 -1.83 -8.32
C SER A 234 16.32 -3.05 -8.06
N GLY A 235 17.34 -3.26 -8.87
CA GLY A 235 18.38 -4.25 -8.61
C GLY A 235 19.41 -4.36 -9.72
N ASN A 236 20.51 -5.06 -9.44
CA ASN A 236 21.51 -5.40 -10.44
C ASN A 236 21.00 -6.54 -11.32
N LYS A 237 20.63 -6.20 -12.56
CA LYS A 237 20.07 -7.12 -13.54
C LYS A 237 21.15 -8.04 -14.10
N LYS A 238 20.90 -9.35 -14.03
CA LYS A 238 21.73 -10.41 -14.59
C LYS A 238 20.86 -11.34 -15.43
N LYS A 239 21.34 -11.72 -16.62
CA LYS A 239 20.68 -12.73 -17.45
C LYS A 239 21.48 -14.02 -17.40
N VAL A 240 20.81 -15.12 -17.06
CA VAL A 240 21.38 -16.46 -17.10
C VAL A 240 20.46 -17.30 -17.97
N LYS A 241 20.98 -17.79 -19.10
CA LYS A 241 20.17 -18.44 -20.16
C LYS A 241 19.05 -17.48 -20.62
N ASN A 242 17.78 -17.89 -20.51
CA ASN A 242 16.60 -17.10 -20.87
C ASN A 242 15.91 -16.40 -19.68
N GLU A 243 16.44 -16.56 -18.47
CA GLU A 243 15.83 -15.99 -17.27
C GLU A 243 16.58 -14.74 -16.80
N THR A 244 15.82 -13.80 -16.26
CA THR A 244 16.35 -12.55 -15.71
C THR A 244 16.29 -12.62 -14.19
N TYR A 245 17.46 -12.42 -13.58
CA TYR A 245 17.64 -12.36 -12.14
C TYR A 245 18.09 -10.97 -11.73
N PHE A 246 17.77 -10.61 -10.50
CA PHE A 246 18.19 -9.37 -9.87
C PHE A 246 18.91 -9.69 -8.57
N SER A 247 19.99 -8.97 -8.27
CA SER A 247 20.66 -8.97 -6.97
C SER A 247 20.66 -7.57 -6.38
N ARG A 248 20.84 -7.43 -5.06
CA ARG A 248 20.67 -6.14 -4.34
C ARG A 248 19.32 -5.50 -4.62
N VAL A 249 18.27 -6.30 -4.45
CA VAL A 249 16.91 -5.94 -4.85
C VAL A 249 16.23 -5.11 -3.78
N ASP A 250 15.55 -4.05 -4.21
CA ASP A 250 14.63 -3.26 -3.39
C ASP A 250 13.30 -3.13 -4.12
N ILE A 251 12.19 -3.47 -3.46
CA ILE A 251 10.84 -3.44 -4.04
C ILE A 251 9.91 -2.72 -3.08
N GLU A 252 9.25 -1.68 -3.56
CA GLU A 252 8.41 -0.79 -2.75
C GLU A 252 7.06 -0.54 -3.40
N LEU A 253 6.02 -0.50 -2.56
CA LEU A 253 4.71 0.04 -2.92
C LEU A 253 4.69 1.53 -2.57
N ILE A 254 4.90 2.38 -3.57
CA ILE A 254 5.16 3.82 -3.39
C ILE A 254 3.98 4.55 -2.75
N ASN A 255 2.76 4.22 -3.15
CA ASN A 255 1.55 4.88 -2.64
C ASN A 255 1.38 4.73 -1.13
N GLU A 256 1.82 3.60 -0.57
CA GLU A 256 1.70 3.28 0.86
C GLU A 256 3.02 3.44 1.61
N GLN A 257 4.12 3.76 0.91
CA GLN A 257 5.48 3.83 1.46
C GLN A 257 5.91 2.51 2.15
N ILE A 258 5.42 1.38 1.64
CA ILE A 258 5.71 0.06 2.18
C ILE A 258 6.84 -0.59 1.37
N LYS A 259 7.83 -1.12 2.08
CA LYS A 259 8.86 -1.97 1.50
C LYS A 259 8.35 -3.40 1.41
N LEU A 260 8.06 -3.85 0.18
CA LEU A 260 7.53 -5.18 -0.10
C LEU A 260 8.62 -6.24 -0.01
N PHE A 261 9.84 -5.91 -0.47
CA PHE A 261 10.97 -6.82 -0.42
C PHE A 261 12.29 -6.05 -0.43
N TYR A 262 13.28 -6.56 0.30
CA TYR A 262 14.65 -6.07 0.22
C TYR A 262 15.63 -7.22 0.46
N SER A 263 16.61 -7.37 -0.44
CA SER A 263 17.73 -8.27 -0.23
C SER A 263 19.02 -7.71 -0.83
N ALA A 264 20.09 -7.72 -0.03
CA ALA A 264 21.42 -7.30 -0.49
C ALA A 264 22.22 -8.44 -1.19
N GLN A 265 21.83 -9.70 -0.97
CA GLN A 265 22.67 -10.86 -1.27
C GLN A 265 21.97 -11.92 -2.12
N ASP A 266 20.65 -12.04 -2.00
CA ASP A 266 19.91 -13.09 -2.71
C ASP A 266 19.71 -12.72 -4.17
N GLU A 267 19.65 -13.75 -5.03
CA GLU A 267 19.16 -13.59 -6.40
C GLU A 267 17.65 -13.76 -6.42
N VAL A 268 16.97 -12.91 -7.18
CA VAL A 268 15.51 -12.84 -7.21
C VAL A 268 15.03 -12.77 -8.66
N SER A 269 13.96 -13.50 -8.97
CA SER A 269 13.20 -13.28 -10.21
C SER A 269 11.92 -12.51 -9.90
N ILE A 270 11.53 -11.66 -10.85
CA ILE A 270 10.33 -10.82 -10.76
C ILE A 270 9.44 -11.15 -11.96
N GLU A 271 8.19 -11.50 -11.68
CA GLU A 271 7.17 -11.80 -12.68
C GLU A 271 5.94 -10.94 -12.38
N TYR A 272 5.28 -10.39 -13.41
CA TYR A 272 4.06 -9.61 -13.21
C TYR A 272 3.13 -9.66 -14.41
N ASP A 273 1.84 -9.51 -14.14
CA ASP A 273 0.77 -9.27 -15.12
C ASP A 273 -0.06 -8.06 -14.66
N ASP A 274 -1.26 -7.84 -15.20
CA ASP A 274 -2.07 -6.66 -14.84
C ASP A 274 -2.71 -6.69 -13.44
N LYS A 275 -2.65 -7.82 -12.74
CA LYS A 275 -3.26 -8.05 -11.43
C LYS A 275 -2.27 -8.57 -10.38
N HIS A 276 -1.18 -9.20 -10.80
CA HIS A 276 -0.25 -9.90 -9.92
C HIS A 276 1.17 -9.36 -10.06
N PHE A 277 1.85 -9.24 -8.93
CA PHE A 277 3.29 -9.04 -8.86
C PHE A 277 3.90 -10.14 -8.01
N ALA A 278 4.79 -10.94 -8.58
CA ALA A 278 5.38 -12.10 -7.94
C ALA A 278 6.91 -11.98 -7.86
N ILE A 279 7.44 -12.36 -6.70
CA ILE A 279 8.84 -12.28 -6.35
C ILE A 279 9.26 -13.69 -5.96
N THR A 280 10.25 -14.26 -6.64
CA THR A 280 10.81 -15.58 -6.27
C THR A 280 12.26 -15.39 -5.81
N GLU A 281 12.51 -15.69 -4.54
CA GLU A 281 13.86 -15.68 -3.94
C GLU A 281 14.59 -16.98 -4.28
N TYR A 282 15.86 -16.90 -4.65
CA TYR A 282 16.73 -18.03 -4.90
C TYR A 282 17.93 -18.01 -3.95
N ILE A 283 18.36 -19.19 -3.53
CA ILE A 283 19.59 -19.38 -2.78
C ILE A 283 20.59 -20.20 -3.58
N SER A 284 21.86 -19.79 -3.50
CA SER A 284 22.96 -20.52 -4.11
C SER A 284 23.45 -21.62 -3.16
N LEU A 285 23.30 -22.89 -3.53
CA LEU A 285 23.76 -24.03 -2.73
C LEU A 285 24.69 -24.94 -3.54
N GLY A 286 25.73 -25.45 -2.88
CA GLY A 286 26.69 -26.39 -3.45
C GLY A 286 27.70 -26.85 -2.40
N LEU A 287 28.31 -28.02 -2.61
CA LEU A 287 29.28 -28.60 -1.68
C LEU A 287 30.69 -28.01 -1.82
N ASN A 288 31.02 -27.40 -2.97
CA ASN A 288 32.32 -26.74 -3.22
C ASN A 288 32.15 -25.48 -4.07
N ASP A 289 31.35 -25.55 -5.14
CA ASP A 289 31.03 -24.41 -6.00
C ASP A 289 29.53 -24.11 -5.91
N LYS A 290 29.16 -22.91 -5.45
CA LYS A 290 27.78 -22.42 -5.28
C LYS A 290 27.08 -22.13 -6.63
N THR A 291 27.15 -23.05 -7.59
CA THR A 291 26.76 -22.83 -8.99
C THR A 291 25.28 -23.08 -9.26
N SER A 292 24.57 -23.73 -8.33
CA SER A 292 23.16 -24.09 -8.49
C SER A 292 22.27 -23.18 -7.67
N TYR A 293 21.25 -22.61 -8.33
CA TYR A 293 20.24 -21.74 -7.73
C TYR A 293 19.00 -22.58 -7.42
N TYR A 294 18.58 -22.57 -6.16
CA TYR A 294 17.38 -23.26 -5.70
C TYR A 294 16.32 -22.23 -5.30
N PRO A 295 15.08 -22.33 -5.80
CA PRO A 295 14.01 -21.43 -5.40
C PRO A 295 13.70 -21.65 -3.92
N LEU A 296 13.73 -20.59 -3.12
CA LEU A 296 13.51 -20.63 -1.68
C LEU A 296 12.03 -20.36 -1.36
N GLU A 297 11.54 -19.19 -1.74
CA GLU A 297 10.21 -18.69 -1.40
C GLU A 297 9.67 -17.83 -2.54
N LYS A 298 8.36 -17.94 -2.80
CA LYS A 298 7.62 -17.08 -3.72
C LYS A 298 6.61 -16.24 -2.95
N VAL A 299 6.72 -14.93 -3.10
CA VAL A 299 5.76 -13.94 -2.60
C VAL A 299 4.92 -13.47 -3.78
N THR A 300 3.61 -13.62 -3.70
CA THR A 300 2.66 -13.16 -4.73
C THR A 300 1.76 -12.09 -4.14
N ILE A 301 1.70 -10.95 -4.83
CA ILE A 301 0.88 -9.80 -4.44
C ILE A 301 -0.23 -9.68 -5.48
N THR A 302 -1.48 -9.80 -5.03
CA THR A 302 -2.68 -9.74 -5.87
C THR A 302 -3.42 -8.44 -5.61
N PHE A 303 -3.61 -7.62 -6.64
CA PHE A 303 -4.27 -6.32 -6.56
C PHE A 303 -5.71 -6.39 -7.06
N PHE A 304 -6.65 -5.86 -6.27
CA PHE A 304 -8.09 -5.91 -6.55
C PHE A 304 -8.65 -4.54 -6.96
N ASP A 305 -9.74 -4.54 -7.73
CA ASP A 305 -10.36 -3.32 -8.26
C ASP A 305 -10.99 -2.43 -7.18
N ASN A 306 -11.30 -3.00 -6.01
CA ASN A 306 -11.82 -2.28 -4.84
C ASN A 306 -10.75 -1.51 -4.05
N GLY A 307 -9.48 -1.54 -4.47
CA GLY A 307 -8.39 -0.88 -3.75
C GLY A 307 -7.85 -1.69 -2.57
N TYR A 308 -8.12 -2.99 -2.53
CA TYR A 308 -7.46 -3.95 -1.64
C TYR A 308 -6.33 -4.67 -2.37
N TYR A 309 -5.34 -5.19 -1.63
CA TYR A 309 -4.38 -6.17 -2.13
C TYR A 309 -4.13 -7.26 -1.10
N LYS A 310 -3.76 -8.45 -1.58
CA LYS A 310 -3.42 -9.60 -0.74
C LYS A 310 -1.98 -10.02 -1.03
N ILE A 311 -1.22 -10.30 0.02
CA ILE A 311 0.13 -10.88 -0.08
C ILE A 311 0.05 -12.34 0.36
N GLU A 312 0.55 -13.23 -0.49
CA GLU A 312 0.61 -14.67 -0.24
C GLU A 312 2.05 -15.15 -0.37
N ASN A 313 2.53 -15.86 0.65
CA ASN A 313 3.87 -16.41 0.70
C ASN A 313 3.80 -17.93 0.59
N LYS A 314 4.59 -18.50 -0.33
CA LYS A 314 4.71 -19.93 -0.55
C LYS A 314 6.17 -20.35 -0.52
N MET A 315 6.54 -21.26 0.37
CA MET A 315 7.87 -21.89 0.33
C MET A 315 7.96 -22.78 -0.91
N LEU A 316 9.06 -22.67 -1.64
CA LEU A 316 9.35 -23.49 -2.83
C LEU A 316 10.56 -24.39 -2.65
N PHE A 317 11.26 -24.28 -1.52
CA PHE A 317 12.54 -24.92 -1.34
C PHE A 317 12.45 -26.43 -1.20
N GLU A 318 13.04 -27.11 -2.16
CA GLU A 318 13.34 -28.54 -2.10
C GLU A 318 14.86 -28.71 -1.91
N PRO A 319 15.31 -29.29 -0.79
CA PRO A 319 16.73 -29.41 -0.52
C PRO A 319 17.40 -30.38 -1.53
N PRO A 320 18.60 -30.06 -2.02
CA PRO A 320 19.33 -30.97 -2.89
C PRO A 320 19.74 -32.25 -2.16
N GLU A 321 19.54 -33.39 -2.83
CA GLU A 321 19.98 -34.70 -2.35
C GLU A 321 21.42 -34.99 -2.79
N PHE A 322 22.25 -35.39 -1.84
CA PHE A 322 23.63 -35.79 -2.09
C PHE A 322 23.91 -37.21 -1.62
N ASN A 323 24.96 -37.82 -2.18
CA ASN A 323 25.41 -39.14 -1.75
C ASN A 323 25.81 -39.14 -0.27
N LYS A 324 25.11 -39.94 0.55
CA LYS A 324 25.33 -39.99 2.01
C LYS A 324 26.75 -40.37 2.41
N LYS A 325 27.43 -41.28 1.70
CA LYS A 325 28.81 -41.67 2.01
C LYS A 325 29.76 -40.48 1.85
N MET A 326 29.60 -39.74 0.76
CA MET A 326 30.35 -38.51 0.53
C MET A 326 30.06 -37.47 1.61
N LEU A 327 28.79 -37.24 1.96
CA LEU A 327 28.40 -36.32 3.02
C LEU A 327 28.99 -36.71 4.39
N TYR A 328 29.10 -37.99 4.71
CA TYR A 328 29.77 -38.44 5.95
C TYR A 328 31.23 -37.99 6.00
N HIS A 329 31.98 -38.13 4.90
CA HIS A 329 33.36 -37.66 4.83
C HIS A 329 33.44 -36.14 4.97
N ILE A 330 32.57 -35.41 4.27
CA ILE A 330 32.50 -33.95 4.32
C ILE A 330 32.13 -33.46 5.73
N TYR A 331 31.14 -34.09 6.37
CA TYR A 331 30.70 -33.77 7.72
C TYR A 331 31.85 -33.96 8.73
N ASN A 332 32.52 -35.11 8.69
CA ASN A 332 33.65 -35.40 9.56
C ASN A 332 34.84 -34.45 9.34
N ALA A 333 35.11 -34.07 8.08
CA ALA A 333 36.13 -33.06 7.77
C ALA A 333 35.79 -31.70 8.39
N ASN A 334 34.52 -31.27 8.31
CA ASN A 334 34.07 -30.02 8.95
C ASN A 334 34.17 -30.07 10.47
N LEU A 335 33.83 -31.20 11.12
CA LEU A 335 34.01 -31.36 12.56
C LEU A 335 35.48 -31.30 12.97
N SER A 336 36.36 -31.90 12.18
CA SER A 336 37.81 -31.82 12.40
C SER A 336 38.30 -30.37 12.29
N LEU A 337 37.81 -29.62 11.30
CA LEU A 337 38.13 -28.21 11.12
C LEU A 337 37.67 -27.35 12.30
N ILE A 338 36.45 -27.55 12.80
CA ILE A 338 35.96 -26.88 14.01
C ILE A 338 36.89 -27.16 15.19
N SER A 339 37.25 -28.43 15.42
CA SER A 339 38.15 -28.80 16.53
C SER A 339 39.55 -28.18 16.38
N LYS A 340 40.06 -28.04 15.15
CA LYS A 340 41.35 -27.35 14.91
C LYS A 340 41.30 -25.88 15.32
N ILE A 341 40.21 -25.19 14.98
CA ILE A 341 40.01 -23.77 15.32
C ILE A 341 39.83 -23.59 16.82
N GLU A 342 39.03 -24.43 17.47
CA GLU A 342 38.84 -24.42 18.92
C GLU A 342 40.16 -24.56 19.69
N LYS A 343 41.06 -25.41 19.19
CA LYS A 343 42.39 -25.65 19.79
C LYS A 343 43.44 -24.62 19.40
N GLY A 344 43.09 -23.66 18.53
CA GLY A 344 44.01 -22.59 18.09
C GLY A 344 45.12 -23.04 17.14
N PHE A 345 44.93 -24.12 16.38
CA PHE A 345 45.92 -24.55 15.38
C PHE A 345 45.99 -23.58 14.20
N ILE A 346 47.17 -23.48 13.60
CA ILE A 346 47.38 -22.72 12.36
C ILE A 346 46.67 -23.45 11.22
N LEU A 347 45.75 -22.76 10.55
CA LEU A 347 44.98 -23.29 9.42
C LEU A 347 45.84 -23.26 8.14
N THR A 348 45.80 -24.35 7.39
CA THR A 348 46.39 -24.41 6.04
C THR A 348 45.55 -23.59 5.05
N GLU A 349 46.07 -23.28 3.85
CA GLU A 349 45.27 -22.63 2.79
C GLU A 349 44.01 -23.42 2.44
N ARG A 350 44.10 -24.76 2.47
CA ARG A 350 42.97 -25.65 2.26
C ARG A 350 41.94 -25.54 3.39
N ASP A 351 42.40 -25.55 4.65
CA ASP A 351 41.51 -25.36 5.80
C ASP A 351 40.75 -24.02 5.74
N ASN A 352 41.40 -22.96 5.26
CA ASN A 352 40.74 -21.65 5.07
C ASN A 352 39.65 -21.69 4.00
N LYS A 353 39.89 -22.35 2.86
CA LYS A 353 38.86 -22.55 1.82
C LYS A 353 37.69 -23.40 2.34
N ASP A 354 37.99 -24.47 3.08
CA ASP A 354 36.96 -25.32 3.68
C ASP A 354 36.15 -24.54 4.74
N LEU A 355 36.79 -23.61 5.47
CA LEU A 355 36.13 -22.76 6.46
C LEU A 355 35.11 -21.79 5.83
N GLU A 356 35.39 -21.26 4.64
CA GLU A 356 34.44 -20.41 3.90
C GLU A 356 33.14 -21.15 3.56
N ASN A 357 33.26 -22.44 3.24
CA ASN A 357 32.16 -23.32 2.87
C ASN A 357 31.51 -24.03 4.06
N LEU A 358 32.10 -23.96 5.26
CA LEU A 358 31.64 -24.68 6.44
C LEU A 358 30.16 -24.43 6.77
N PRO A 359 29.65 -23.17 6.76
CA PRO A 359 28.24 -22.94 7.09
C PRO A 359 27.26 -23.54 6.10
N SER A 360 27.50 -23.37 4.80
CA SER A 360 26.65 -23.96 3.75
C SER A 360 26.72 -25.48 3.76
N THR A 361 27.91 -26.04 4.03
CA THR A 361 28.13 -27.48 4.06
C THR A 361 27.42 -28.16 5.23
N LEU A 362 27.54 -27.61 6.45
CA LEU A 362 26.82 -28.15 7.61
C LEU A 362 25.30 -28.01 7.47
N MET A 363 24.82 -26.94 6.83
CA MET A 363 23.42 -26.82 6.47
C MET A 363 22.98 -27.91 5.48
N ILE A 364 23.75 -28.16 4.41
CA ILE A 364 23.46 -29.23 3.44
C ILE A 364 23.44 -30.60 4.13
N CYS A 365 24.40 -30.88 5.01
CA CYS A 365 24.41 -32.11 5.79
C CYS A 365 23.13 -32.27 6.61
N HIS A 366 22.70 -31.20 7.32
CA HIS A 366 21.45 -31.24 8.08
C HIS A 366 20.22 -31.51 7.20
N LEU A 367 20.13 -30.84 6.04
CA LEU A 367 19.05 -31.05 5.07
C LEU A 367 19.04 -32.47 4.46
N ASN A 368 20.16 -33.19 4.53
CA ASN A 368 20.32 -34.56 4.04
C ASN A 368 20.30 -35.63 5.16
N GLY A 369 19.79 -35.29 6.35
CA GLY A 369 19.56 -36.24 7.45
C GLY A 369 20.72 -36.40 8.45
N PHE A 370 21.66 -35.45 8.49
CA PHE A 370 22.66 -35.38 9.56
C PHE A 370 22.14 -34.44 10.66
N ASP A 371 21.31 -34.97 11.55
CA ASP A 371 20.53 -34.18 12.50
C ASP A 371 21.39 -33.27 13.39
N GLU A 372 22.55 -33.75 13.84
CA GLU A 372 23.47 -32.99 14.68
C GLU A 372 24.16 -31.82 13.96
N ALA A 373 24.21 -31.81 12.63
CA ALA A 373 24.98 -30.82 11.88
C ALA A 373 24.50 -29.39 12.12
N LYS A 374 23.19 -29.19 12.32
CA LYS A 374 22.61 -27.89 12.68
C LYS A 374 23.10 -27.42 14.05
N GLN A 375 23.12 -28.30 15.05
CA GLN A 375 23.58 -27.93 16.38
C GLN A 375 25.07 -27.59 16.37
N LYS A 376 25.88 -28.40 15.67
CA LYS A 376 27.32 -28.14 15.49
C LYS A 376 27.59 -26.79 14.80
N LEU A 377 26.78 -26.42 13.82
CA LEU A 377 26.86 -25.11 13.19
C LEU A 377 26.56 -23.98 14.19
N ILE A 378 25.52 -24.13 15.02
CA ILE A 378 25.15 -23.15 16.05
C ILE A 378 26.25 -23.00 17.10
N ASP A 379 26.83 -24.10 17.56
CA ASP A 379 27.90 -24.10 18.57
C ASP A 379 29.16 -23.38 18.04
N ALA A 380 29.47 -23.56 16.75
CA ALA A 380 30.59 -22.91 16.08
C ALA A 380 30.45 -21.38 15.94
N LYS A 381 29.29 -20.78 16.27
CA LYS A 381 29.01 -19.34 16.10
C LYS A 381 30.13 -18.43 16.63
N HIS A 382 30.67 -18.72 17.81
CA HIS A 382 31.70 -17.88 18.44
C HIS A 382 33.03 -17.96 17.71
N LEU A 383 33.33 -19.12 17.10
CA LEU A 383 34.54 -19.37 16.32
C LEU A 383 34.49 -18.69 14.95
N LEU A 384 33.29 -18.52 14.39
CA LEU A 384 33.09 -17.90 13.08
C LEU A 384 33.02 -16.36 13.15
N LYS A 385 32.64 -15.78 14.30
CA LYS A 385 32.53 -14.32 14.49
C LYS A 385 33.77 -13.51 14.06
N PRO A 386 35.02 -13.95 14.32
CA PRO A 386 36.22 -13.24 13.88
C PRO A 386 36.39 -13.13 12.36
N TYR A 387 35.64 -13.92 11.58
CA TYR A 387 35.71 -13.97 10.12
C TYR A 387 34.42 -13.37 9.51
N PRO A 388 34.39 -12.08 9.12
CA PRO A 388 33.14 -11.40 8.78
C PRO A 388 32.36 -12.05 7.63
N GLN A 389 33.04 -12.47 6.56
CA GLN A 389 32.40 -13.10 5.41
C GLN A 389 31.81 -14.47 5.74
N ILE A 390 32.54 -15.26 6.54
CA ILE A 390 32.10 -16.59 6.98
C ILE A 390 30.94 -16.46 7.96
N TYR A 391 30.98 -15.44 8.83
CA TYR A 391 29.89 -15.13 9.74
C TYR A 391 28.61 -14.66 9.01
N LEU A 392 28.73 -14.00 7.85
CA LEU A 392 27.60 -13.70 6.97
C LEU A 392 27.00 -14.99 6.39
N SER A 393 27.83 -15.87 5.83
CA SER A 393 27.43 -17.20 5.33
C SER A 393 26.74 -18.03 6.42
N PHE A 394 27.22 -17.97 7.66
CA PHE A 394 26.56 -18.56 8.83
C PHE A 394 25.16 -17.99 9.10
N LYS A 395 24.98 -16.67 9.04
CA LYS A 395 23.66 -16.05 9.21
C LYS A 395 22.69 -16.45 8.11
N GLU A 396 23.15 -16.53 6.86
CA GLU A 396 22.38 -16.99 5.70
C GLU A 396 21.95 -18.44 5.87
N ALA A 397 22.88 -19.34 6.21
CA ALA A 397 22.59 -20.75 6.43
C ALA A 397 21.51 -20.94 7.53
N LEU A 398 21.66 -20.24 8.66
CA LEU A 398 20.64 -20.29 9.71
C LEU A 398 19.31 -19.62 9.30
N ARG A 399 19.30 -18.63 8.40
CA ARG A 399 18.08 -18.01 7.87
C ARG A 399 17.27 -19.04 7.07
N VAL A 400 17.93 -19.77 6.18
CA VAL A 400 17.32 -20.84 5.38
C VAL A 400 16.75 -21.93 6.30
N LEU A 401 17.54 -22.42 7.26
CA LEU A 401 17.08 -23.43 8.22
C LEU A 401 15.92 -22.97 9.11
N ARG A 402 15.82 -21.67 9.42
CA ARG A 402 14.66 -21.12 10.14
C ARG A 402 13.42 -21.10 9.25
N LYS A 403 13.51 -20.60 8.02
CA LYS A 403 12.37 -20.55 7.08
C LYS A 403 11.77 -21.94 6.86
N MET A 404 12.61 -22.97 6.74
CA MET A 404 12.17 -24.37 6.62
C MET A 404 11.39 -24.91 7.83
N LYS A 405 11.62 -24.39 9.04
CA LYS A 405 10.92 -24.86 10.24
C LYS A 405 9.46 -24.36 10.27
N TYR A 406 9.21 -23.13 9.82
CA TYR A 406 7.91 -22.47 9.94
C TYR A 406 6.85 -22.98 8.95
N ASP A 407 7.23 -23.75 7.94
CA ASP A 407 6.28 -24.37 7.01
C ASP A 407 5.72 -25.71 7.52
N ASN A 408 6.41 -26.35 8.48
CA ASN A 408 5.96 -27.59 9.10
C ASN A 408 5.05 -27.38 10.32
N GLU A 409 4.79 -26.13 10.73
CA GLU A 409 3.85 -25.77 11.79
C GLU A 409 2.65 -25.04 11.16
N PRO A 410 1.39 -25.48 11.42
CA PRO A 410 0.21 -24.81 10.87
C PRO A 410 0.14 -23.36 11.39
N ARG A 411 -0.05 -22.42 10.49
CA ARG A 411 -0.30 -21.00 10.82
C ARG A 411 -1.66 -20.91 11.52
N VAL A 412 -1.68 -20.46 12.77
CA VAL A 412 -2.89 -20.16 13.57
C VAL A 412 -3.53 -18.87 13.10
#